data_AF-A0A2N5JS39-F1
#
_entry.id   AF-A0A2N5JS39-F1
#
_cell.length_a   1.000
_cell.length_b   1.000
_cell.length_c   1.000
_cell.angle_alpha   90.00
_cell.angle_beta   90.00
_cell.angle_gamma   90.00
#
_symmetry.space_group_name_H-M   'P 1'
#
loop_
_entity.id
_entity.type
_entity.pdbx_description
1 polymer ?
#
loop_
_entity_poly.entity_id
_entity_poly.type
_entity_poly.pdbx_seq_one_letter_code
_entity_poly.pdbx_strand_id
1 'polypeptide(L)'
;MEDRIKKDYINGSGNKGNSFLLHTGKENKGHPVALFYSEVELLQHYLIDISNNENCSFIPKNISDWLVNFTYGLSAFVFYKGTKPIENIEVNRAKLQSLLDQMDKVTTEFVLPSPNSLNLARIYCRKVESLFWALHREFELEGVESDNWANVGAFLNTLSTYLYWANLLSCGIIKQWNPKAVHEEMQ
;
A
#
# COMPACT_ATOMS: atom_id res chain seq x y z
N MET A 1 15.75 -1.68 -26.54
CA MET A 1 15.72 -1.42 -25.07
C MET A 1 15.73 -2.74 -24.30
N GLU A 2 14.92 -3.72 -24.71
CA GLU A 2 14.91 -5.10 -24.18
C GLU A 2 16.28 -5.81 -24.23
N ASP A 3 17.07 -5.60 -25.28
CA ASP A 3 18.40 -6.23 -25.42
C ASP A 3 19.44 -5.75 -24.39
N ARG A 4 19.27 -4.54 -23.83
CA ARG A 4 20.16 -4.02 -22.77
C ARG A 4 19.80 -4.60 -21.40
N ILE A 5 18.49 -4.70 -21.11
CA ILE A 5 18.00 -5.27 -19.85
C ILE A 5 18.42 -6.75 -19.72
N LYS A 6 18.31 -7.54 -20.81
CA LYS A 6 18.77 -8.94 -20.83
C LYS A 6 20.28 -9.08 -20.60
N LYS A 7 21.12 -8.20 -21.16
CA LYS A 7 22.57 -8.23 -20.93
C LYS A 7 22.94 -7.88 -19.50
N ASP A 8 22.29 -6.88 -18.90
CA ASP A 8 22.62 -6.42 -17.55
C ASP A 8 22.15 -7.38 -16.45
N TYR A 9 21.04 -8.09 -16.65
CA TYR A 9 20.55 -9.12 -15.72
C TYR A 9 21.47 -10.35 -15.68
N ILE A 10 22.02 -10.75 -16.84
CA ILE A 10 22.91 -11.91 -16.98
C ILE A 10 24.37 -11.58 -16.56
N ASN A 11 24.81 -10.31 -16.70
CA ASN A 11 26.19 -9.90 -16.39
C ASN A 11 26.45 -9.54 -14.91
N GLY A 12 25.46 -9.70 -14.02
CA GLY A 12 25.61 -9.32 -12.61
C GLY A 12 25.84 -7.81 -12.43
N SER A 13 25.29 -6.96 -13.32
CA SER A 13 25.45 -5.51 -13.27
C SER A 13 25.00 -4.90 -11.92
N GLY A 14 24.06 -5.56 -11.24
CA GLY A 14 23.58 -5.21 -9.90
C GLY A 14 24.48 -5.62 -8.73
N ASN A 15 25.56 -6.36 -8.97
CA ASN A 15 26.49 -6.82 -7.92
C ASN A 15 27.36 -5.69 -7.35
N LYS A 16 27.44 -4.56 -8.06
CA LYS A 16 28.14 -3.35 -7.60
C LYS A 16 27.24 -2.41 -6.78
N GLY A 17 26.13 -2.92 -6.23
CA GLY A 17 25.21 -2.13 -5.41
C GLY A 17 24.35 -1.11 -6.18
N ASN A 18 24.29 -1.20 -7.50
CA ASN A 18 23.48 -0.30 -8.34
C ASN A 18 22.30 -1.05 -8.98
N SER A 19 21.25 -0.33 -9.35
CA SER A 19 20.12 -0.82 -10.13
C SER A 19 19.81 0.15 -11.26
N PHE A 20 19.06 -0.30 -12.26
CA PHE A 20 18.55 0.57 -13.30
C PHE A 20 17.12 0.99 -12.93
N LEU A 21 16.93 2.28 -12.67
CA LEU A 21 15.64 2.92 -12.47
C LEU A 21 15.23 3.58 -13.78
N LEU A 22 13.97 3.44 -14.18
CA LEU A 22 13.55 3.90 -15.51
C LEU A 22 13.57 5.43 -15.67
N HIS A 23 13.53 6.21 -14.57
CA HIS A 23 13.43 7.68 -14.59
C HIS A 23 14.79 8.36 -14.52
N THR A 24 15.72 7.77 -13.79
CA THR A 24 17.04 8.35 -13.48
C THR A 24 18.19 7.56 -14.10
N GLY A 25 17.90 6.38 -14.66
CA GLY A 25 18.90 5.50 -15.24
C GLY A 25 19.60 4.67 -14.15
N LYS A 26 20.93 4.60 -14.19
CA LYS A 26 21.67 3.74 -13.27
C LYS A 26 21.88 4.45 -11.93
N GLU A 27 21.24 3.94 -10.89
CA GLU A 27 21.29 4.50 -9.54
C GLU A 27 21.80 3.50 -8.50
N ASN A 28 22.21 4.01 -7.34
CA ASN A 28 22.50 3.17 -6.19
C ASN A 28 21.21 2.44 -5.70
N LYS A 29 21.32 1.20 -5.23
CA LYS A 29 20.17 0.45 -4.68
C LYS A 29 19.55 1.09 -3.42
N GLY A 30 20.27 1.97 -2.74
CA GLY A 30 19.79 2.80 -1.64
C GLY A 30 19.08 4.08 -2.08
N HIS A 31 18.93 4.33 -3.39
CA HIS A 31 18.19 5.48 -3.90
C HIS A 31 16.72 5.44 -3.42
N PRO A 32 16.12 6.57 -3.00
CA PRO A 32 14.75 6.60 -2.44
C PRO A 32 13.70 5.89 -3.30
N VAL A 33 13.74 6.11 -4.62
CA VAL A 33 12.86 5.41 -5.59
C VAL A 33 13.08 3.89 -5.61
N ALA A 34 14.32 3.42 -5.52
CA ALA A 34 14.62 1.99 -5.49
C ALA A 34 14.09 1.33 -4.20
N LEU A 35 14.30 2.01 -3.07
CA LEU A 35 13.75 1.59 -1.78
C LEU A 35 12.22 1.57 -1.81
N PHE A 36 11.59 2.61 -2.36
CA PHE A 36 10.15 2.67 -2.53
C PHE A 36 9.61 1.46 -3.31
N TYR A 37 10.20 1.13 -4.45
CA TYR A 37 9.77 -0.03 -5.23
C TYR A 37 9.94 -1.35 -4.48
N SER A 38 11.04 -1.52 -3.75
CA SER A 38 11.24 -2.74 -2.94
C SER A 38 10.20 -2.88 -1.83
N GLU A 39 9.83 -1.79 -1.17
CA GLU A 39 8.83 -1.81 -0.09
C GLU A 39 7.40 -1.98 -0.65
N VAL A 40 7.11 -1.46 -1.86
CA VAL A 40 5.86 -1.71 -2.58
C VAL A 40 5.73 -3.17 -3.00
N GLU A 41 6.82 -3.81 -3.44
CA GLU A 41 6.84 -5.24 -3.77
C GLU A 41 6.57 -6.11 -2.55
N LEU A 42 7.18 -5.78 -1.40
CA LEU A 42 6.91 -6.48 -0.14
C LEU A 42 5.46 -6.29 0.31
N LEU A 43 4.92 -5.06 0.22
CA LEU A 43 3.50 -4.81 0.48
C LEU A 43 2.61 -5.68 -0.44
N GLN A 44 2.91 -5.72 -1.74
CA GLN A 44 2.15 -6.52 -2.70
C GLN A 44 2.15 -8.00 -2.34
N HIS A 45 3.30 -8.55 -1.96
CA HIS A 45 3.42 -9.95 -1.55
C HIS A 45 2.43 -10.30 -0.43
N TYR A 46 2.39 -9.49 0.63
CA TYR A 46 1.46 -9.73 1.73
C TYR A 46 -0.01 -9.48 1.34
N LEU A 47 -0.29 -8.54 0.44
CA LEU A 47 -1.65 -8.34 -0.08
C LEU A 47 -2.13 -9.53 -0.91
N ILE A 48 -1.24 -10.19 -1.66
CA ILE A 48 -1.54 -11.44 -2.37
C ILE A 48 -1.85 -12.55 -1.37
N ASP A 49 -1.02 -12.71 -0.33
CA ASP A 49 -1.27 -13.69 0.73
C ASP A 49 -2.63 -13.48 1.41
N ILE A 50 -2.95 -12.23 1.76
CA ILE A 50 -4.25 -11.85 2.33
C ILE A 50 -5.39 -12.21 1.38
N SER A 51 -5.25 -11.90 0.09
CA SER A 51 -6.28 -12.14 -0.94
C SER A 51 -6.56 -13.63 -1.18
N ASN A 52 -5.63 -14.51 -0.81
CA ASN A 52 -5.73 -15.96 -0.97
C ASN A 52 -5.99 -16.71 0.35
N ASN A 53 -6.07 -16.02 1.48
CA ASN A 53 -6.22 -16.64 2.81
C ASN A 53 -7.68 -16.64 3.27
N GLU A 54 -8.26 -17.82 3.49
CA GLU A 54 -9.65 -17.99 3.95
C GLU A 54 -9.92 -17.31 5.31
N ASN A 55 -8.91 -17.21 6.18
CA ASN A 55 -9.01 -16.49 7.45
C ASN A 55 -9.13 -14.97 7.28
N CYS A 56 -8.94 -14.45 6.07
CA CYS A 56 -9.12 -13.05 5.70
C CYS A 56 -10.39 -12.81 4.87
N SER A 57 -11.31 -13.78 4.80
CA SER A 57 -12.54 -13.72 3.99
C SER A 57 -13.51 -12.58 4.37
N PHE A 58 -13.33 -11.98 5.55
CA PHE A 58 -14.05 -10.76 5.95
C PHE A 58 -13.61 -9.52 5.15
N ILE A 59 -12.49 -9.58 4.43
CA ILE A 59 -12.09 -8.57 3.45
C ILE A 59 -12.75 -8.96 2.11
N PRO A 60 -13.61 -8.11 1.53
CA PRO A 60 -14.23 -8.40 0.25
C PRO A 60 -13.19 -8.68 -0.85
N LYS A 61 -13.36 -9.79 -1.57
CA LYS A 61 -12.40 -10.26 -2.59
C LYS A 61 -12.12 -9.23 -3.68
N ASN A 62 -13.13 -8.47 -4.09
CA ASN A 62 -12.97 -7.38 -5.05
C ASN A 62 -12.06 -6.25 -4.53
N ILE A 63 -12.05 -5.99 -3.21
CA ILE A 63 -11.15 -5.03 -2.58
C ILE A 63 -9.73 -5.61 -2.52
N SER A 64 -9.57 -6.86 -2.08
CA SER A 64 -8.24 -7.48 -2.00
C SER A 64 -7.55 -7.59 -3.37
N ASP A 65 -8.29 -7.97 -4.42
CA ASP A 65 -7.74 -8.02 -5.79
C ASP A 65 -7.42 -6.62 -6.33
N TRP A 66 -8.25 -5.62 -6.04
CA TRP A 66 -7.92 -4.24 -6.40
C TRP A 66 -6.68 -3.74 -5.66
N LEU A 67 -6.48 -4.10 -4.39
CA LEU A 67 -5.29 -3.74 -3.61
C LEU A 67 -3.99 -4.31 -4.22
N VAL A 68 -4.02 -5.52 -4.79
CA VAL A 68 -2.88 -6.09 -5.51
C VAL A 68 -2.59 -5.32 -6.81
N ASN A 69 -3.61 -4.86 -7.51
CA ASN A 69 -3.44 -4.03 -8.70
C ASN A 69 -3.00 -2.60 -8.35
N PHE A 70 -3.46 -2.08 -7.21
CA PHE A 70 -3.08 -0.77 -6.69
C PHE A 70 -1.57 -0.65 -6.50
N THR A 71 -0.86 -1.69 -6.05
CA THR A 71 0.60 -1.62 -5.89
C THR A 71 1.35 -1.47 -7.22
N TYR A 72 0.85 -2.05 -8.31
CA TYR A 72 1.37 -1.75 -9.66
C TYR A 72 1.08 -0.30 -10.07
N GLY A 73 -0.14 0.16 -9.82
CA GLY A 73 -0.55 1.54 -10.04
C GLY A 73 0.30 2.53 -9.26
N LEU A 74 0.69 2.19 -8.04
CA LEU A 74 1.52 3.00 -7.16
C LEU A 74 2.97 3.12 -7.67
N SER A 75 3.54 2.01 -8.16
CA SER A 75 4.85 2.04 -8.82
C SER A 75 4.84 2.90 -10.08
N ALA A 76 3.78 2.79 -10.89
CA ALA A 76 3.56 3.63 -12.07
C ALA A 76 3.34 5.10 -11.69
N PHE A 77 2.60 5.38 -10.62
CA PHE A 77 2.35 6.73 -10.12
C PHE A 77 3.65 7.46 -9.82
N VAL A 78 4.56 6.83 -9.07
CA VAL A 78 5.89 7.38 -8.78
C VAL A 78 6.74 7.49 -10.05
N PHE A 79 6.65 6.52 -10.97
CA PHE A 79 7.32 6.61 -12.28
C PHE A 79 6.91 7.87 -13.05
N TYR A 80 5.62 8.18 -13.07
CA TYR A 80 5.07 9.37 -13.73
C TYR A 80 5.08 10.61 -12.83
N LYS A 81 5.80 10.59 -11.71
CA LYS A 81 5.89 11.70 -10.73
C LYS A 81 4.51 12.25 -10.33
N GLY A 82 3.52 11.37 -10.22
CA GLY A 82 2.15 11.69 -9.81
C GLY A 82 1.25 12.31 -10.89
N THR A 83 1.75 12.50 -12.11
CA THR A 83 0.96 13.08 -13.22
C THR A 83 -0.11 12.12 -13.75
N LYS A 84 0.06 10.81 -13.56
CA LYS A 84 -0.97 9.81 -13.90
C LYS A 84 -1.72 9.38 -12.64
N PRO A 85 -3.04 9.60 -12.54
CA PRO A 85 -3.81 9.20 -11.38
C PRO A 85 -3.95 7.67 -11.30
N ILE A 86 -4.16 7.15 -10.09
CA ILE A 86 -4.56 5.76 -9.87
C ILE A 86 -6.09 5.70 -9.89
N GLU A 87 -6.64 4.93 -10.82
CA GLU A 87 -8.09 4.83 -11.02
C GLU A 87 -8.82 4.29 -9.78
N ASN A 88 -10.01 4.83 -9.52
CA ASN A 88 -10.90 4.40 -8.44
C ASN A 88 -10.33 4.54 -7.03
N ILE A 89 -9.27 5.34 -6.82
CA ILE A 89 -8.62 5.45 -5.51
C ILE A 89 -9.56 6.02 -4.43
N GLU A 90 -10.32 7.07 -4.76
CA GLU A 90 -11.26 7.69 -3.82
C GLU A 90 -12.44 6.77 -3.49
N VAL A 91 -12.97 6.08 -4.50
CA VAL A 91 -14.05 5.09 -4.34
C VAL A 91 -13.60 3.96 -3.42
N ASN A 92 -12.40 3.42 -3.63
CA ASN A 92 -11.88 2.35 -2.78
C ASN A 92 -11.46 2.86 -1.39
N ARG A 93 -10.98 4.10 -1.26
CA ARG A 93 -10.77 4.74 0.05
C ARG A 93 -12.06 4.79 0.84
N ALA A 94 -13.15 5.26 0.22
CA ALA A 94 -14.46 5.37 0.84
C ALA A 94 -15.00 3.99 1.27
N LYS A 95 -14.80 2.95 0.44
CA LYS A 95 -15.14 1.57 0.83
C LYS A 95 -14.37 1.12 2.06
N LEU A 96 -13.04 1.29 2.09
CA LEU A 96 -12.23 0.94 3.26
C LEU A 96 -12.64 1.72 4.51
N GLN A 97 -12.96 3.01 4.36
CA GLN A 97 -13.44 3.84 5.46
C GLN A 97 -14.80 3.34 5.98
N SER A 98 -15.74 3.02 5.10
CA SER A 98 -17.02 2.43 5.50
C SER A 98 -16.85 1.11 6.25
N LEU A 99 -15.89 0.26 5.84
CA LEU A 99 -15.59 -0.97 6.57
C LEU A 99 -14.97 -0.69 7.94
N LEU A 100 -14.11 0.33 8.05
CA LEU A 100 -13.54 0.79 9.32
C LEU A 100 -14.60 1.34 10.28
N ASP A 101 -15.60 2.05 9.75
CA ASP A 101 -16.65 2.65 10.57
C ASP A 101 -17.61 1.60 11.14
N GLN A 102 -17.71 0.44 10.50
CA GLN A 102 -18.46 -0.73 10.97
C GLN A 102 -17.71 -1.58 12.01
N MET A 103 -16.42 -1.32 12.25
CA MET A 103 -15.63 -2.10 13.22
C MET A 103 -15.88 -1.59 14.65
N ASP A 104 -16.13 -2.52 15.58
CA ASP A 104 -16.27 -2.19 16.99
C ASP A 104 -14.89 -1.94 17.64
N LYS A 105 -14.49 -0.67 17.73
CA LYS A 105 -13.14 -0.23 18.12
C LYS A 105 -12.95 -0.17 19.65
N VAL A 106 -13.24 -1.25 20.37
CA VAL A 106 -13.28 -1.25 21.85
C VAL A 106 -11.93 -1.52 22.54
N THR A 107 -10.81 -1.42 21.83
CA THR A 107 -9.50 -1.73 22.46
C THR A 107 -8.98 -0.51 23.24
N THR A 108 -9.02 -0.59 24.57
CA THR A 108 -8.44 0.43 25.48
C THR A 108 -6.95 0.26 25.74
N GLU A 109 -6.34 -0.82 25.23
CA GLU A 109 -4.94 -1.16 25.47
C GLU A 109 -4.18 -1.38 24.15
N PHE A 110 -2.86 -1.14 24.19
CA PHE A 110 -1.98 -1.46 23.08
C PHE A 110 -1.92 -2.97 22.87
N VAL A 111 -2.26 -3.42 21.66
CA VAL A 111 -2.20 -4.82 21.29
C VAL A 111 -0.82 -5.15 20.73
N LEU A 112 -0.21 -6.22 21.24
CA LEU A 112 1.02 -6.77 20.65
C LEU A 112 0.74 -7.30 19.23
N PRO A 113 1.54 -6.89 18.23
CA PRO A 113 1.32 -7.30 16.86
C PRO A 113 1.51 -8.80 16.67
N SER A 114 0.51 -9.47 16.09
CA SER A 114 0.68 -10.82 15.57
C SER A 114 1.54 -10.78 14.30
N PRO A 115 2.51 -11.69 14.10
CA PRO A 115 3.34 -11.75 12.89
C PRO A 115 2.59 -12.40 11.71
N ASN A 116 1.35 -11.97 11.44
CA ASN A 116 0.56 -12.44 10.30
C ASN A 116 0.66 -11.49 9.10
N SER A 117 0.18 -11.93 7.94
CA SER A 117 0.24 -11.16 6.70
C SER A 117 -0.48 -9.81 6.79
N LEU A 118 -1.55 -9.70 7.58
CA LEU A 118 -2.28 -8.42 7.78
C LEU A 118 -1.42 -7.39 8.50
N ASN A 119 -0.76 -7.77 9.58
CA ASN A 119 0.12 -6.87 10.30
C ASN A 119 1.42 -6.58 9.53
N LEU A 120 1.96 -7.56 8.79
CA LEU A 120 3.10 -7.32 7.91
C LEU A 120 2.74 -6.34 6.79
N ALA A 121 1.62 -6.55 6.09
CA ALA A 121 1.09 -5.62 5.10
C ALA A 121 0.88 -4.21 5.70
N ARG A 122 0.37 -4.10 6.93
CA ARG A 122 0.24 -2.81 7.63
C ARG A 122 1.59 -2.11 7.78
N ILE A 123 2.61 -2.81 8.25
CA ILE A 123 3.96 -2.26 8.46
C ILE A 123 4.54 -1.78 7.14
N TYR A 124 4.49 -2.61 6.10
CA TYR A 124 4.98 -2.25 4.77
C TYR A 124 4.18 -1.10 4.14
N CYS A 125 2.87 -1.03 4.36
CA CYS A 125 2.04 0.09 3.93
C CYS A 125 2.47 1.42 4.59
N ARG A 126 2.82 1.42 5.88
CA ARG A 126 3.39 2.60 6.57
C ARG A 126 4.77 2.98 6.06
N LYS A 127 5.64 2.00 5.77
CA LYS A 127 6.95 2.28 5.16
C LYS A 127 6.81 2.90 3.78
N VAL A 128 5.94 2.32 2.94
CA VAL A 128 5.61 2.83 1.60
C VAL A 128 5.08 4.25 1.69
N GLU A 129 4.15 4.55 2.61
CA GLU A 129 3.67 5.92 2.83
C GLU A 129 4.78 6.89 3.23
N SER A 130 5.67 6.49 4.14
CA SER A 130 6.80 7.34 4.55
C SER A 130 7.72 7.68 3.37
N LEU A 131 8.04 6.69 2.53
CA LEU A 131 8.86 6.88 1.33
C LEU A 131 8.10 7.68 0.26
N PHE A 132 6.80 7.43 0.12
CA PHE A 132 5.93 8.17 -0.79
C PHE A 132 5.98 9.68 -0.53
N TRP A 133 5.86 10.10 0.74
CA TRP A 133 5.94 11.51 1.10
C TRP A 133 7.35 12.10 1.02
N ALA A 134 8.39 11.28 1.20
CA ALA A 134 9.76 11.70 0.95
C ALA A 134 9.97 12.01 -0.54
N LEU A 135 9.51 11.12 -1.41
CA LEU A 135 9.56 11.29 -2.87
C LEU A 135 8.69 12.45 -3.35
N HIS A 136 7.51 12.65 -2.77
CA HIS A 136 6.66 13.80 -3.07
C HIS A 136 7.44 15.11 -2.91
N ARG A 137 8.07 15.29 -1.74
CA ARG A 137 8.88 16.50 -1.47
C ARG A 137 10.06 16.63 -2.41
N GLU A 138 10.72 15.53 -2.75
CA GLU A 138 11.83 15.53 -3.70
C GLU A 138 11.36 16.03 -5.09
N PHE A 139 10.20 15.55 -5.56
CA PHE A 139 9.65 15.96 -6.85
C PHE A 139 9.01 17.37 -6.83
N GLU A 140 8.45 17.81 -5.70
CA GLU A 140 8.01 19.19 -5.51
C GLU A 140 9.19 20.16 -5.68
N LEU A 141 10.37 19.81 -5.13
CA LEU A 141 11.60 20.60 -5.31
C LEU A 141 12.10 20.60 -6.76
N GLU A 142 11.74 19.61 -7.56
CA GLU A 142 11.97 19.57 -9.01
C GLU A 142 10.91 20.35 -9.82
N GLY A 143 9.92 20.97 -9.16
CA GLY A 143 8.87 21.75 -9.80
C GLY A 143 7.68 20.92 -10.31
N VAL A 144 7.48 19.70 -9.80
CA VAL A 144 6.33 18.86 -10.13
C VAL A 144 5.23 19.07 -9.09
N GLU A 145 4.13 19.71 -9.49
CA GLU A 145 2.94 19.88 -8.66
C GLU A 145 1.81 18.94 -9.12
N SER A 146 1.19 18.20 -8.20
CA SER A 146 0.00 17.40 -8.49
C SER A 146 -0.85 17.10 -7.26
N ASP A 147 -2.14 17.43 -7.31
CA ASP A 147 -3.11 17.11 -6.25
C ASP A 147 -3.31 15.60 -6.05
N ASN A 148 -2.87 14.77 -7.01
CA ASN A 148 -3.01 13.32 -6.93
C ASN A 148 -2.19 12.71 -5.78
N TRP A 149 -1.10 13.37 -5.37
CA TRP A 149 -0.26 12.90 -4.26
C TRP A 149 -1.04 12.83 -2.95
N ALA A 150 -1.87 13.84 -2.69
CA ALA A 150 -2.72 13.90 -1.50
C ALA A 150 -3.73 12.73 -1.47
N ASN A 151 -4.35 12.42 -2.61
CA ASN A 151 -5.32 11.33 -2.70
C ASN A 151 -4.68 9.96 -2.44
N VAL A 152 -3.50 9.71 -3.00
CA VAL A 152 -2.75 8.46 -2.80
C VAL A 152 -2.25 8.35 -1.36
N GLY A 153 -1.70 9.42 -0.79
CA GLY A 153 -1.26 9.45 0.60
C GLY A 153 -2.40 9.19 1.58
N ALA A 154 -3.55 9.84 1.37
CA ALA A 154 -4.75 9.61 2.17
C ALA A 154 -5.25 8.15 2.08
N PHE A 155 -5.19 7.55 0.88
CA PHE A 155 -5.53 6.15 0.71
C PHE A 155 -4.59 5.22 1.48
N LEU A 156 -3.27 5.42 1.38
CA LEU A 156 -2.28 4.64 2.13
C LEU A 156 -2.53 4.74 3.65
N ASN A 157 -2.88 5.93 4.14
CA ASN A 157 -3.29 6.16 5.53
C ASN A 157 -4.49 5.31 5.94
N THR A 158 -5.58 5.38 5.20
CA THR A 158 -6.79 4.58 5.44
C THR A 158 -6.48 3.07 5.36
N LEU A 159 -5.72 2.63 4.37
CA LEU A 159 -5.36 1.23 4.17
C LEU A 159 -4.60 0.66 5.38
N SER A 160 -3.58 1.37 5.88
CA SER A 160 -2.83 0.89 7.05
C SER A 160 -3.70 0.76 8.31
N THR A 161 -4.64 1.70 8.49
CA THR A 161 -5.58 1.70 9.61
C THR A 161 -6.52 0.51 9.47
N TYR A 162 -7.03 0.27 8.27
CA TYR A 162 -7.85 -0.90 7.97
C TYR A 162 -7.11 -2.22 8.25
N LEU A 163 -5.87 -2.35 7.76
CA LEU A 163 -5.06 -3.56 7.97
C LEU A 163 -4.77 -3.82 9.45
N TYR A 164 -4.64 -2.77 10.28
CA TYR A 164 -4.53 -2.91 11.72
C TYR A 164 -5.77 -3.57 12.33
N TRP A 165 -6.95 -3.03 12.06
CA TRP A 165 -8.19 -3.55 12.63
C TRP A 165 -8.56 -4.92 12.07
N ALA A 166 -8.33 -5.14 10.77
CA ALA A 166 -8.43 -6.45 10.14
C ALA A 166 -7.54 -7.49 10.83
N ASN A 167 -6.29 -7.12 11.16
CA ASN A 167 -5.40 -7.98 11.94
C ASN A 167 -6.01 -8.34 13.31
N LEU A 168 -6.50 -7.35 14.06
CA LEU A 168 -7.14 -7.60 15.37
C LEU A 168 -8.36 -8.53 15.27
N LEU A 169 -9.16 -8.36 14.21
CA LEU A 169 -10.32 -9.23 13.93
C LEU A 169 -9.87 -10.66 13.63
N SER A 170 -8.88 -10.84 12.77
CA SER A 170 -8.34 -12.16 12.41
C SER A 170 -7.75 -12.91 13.63
N CYS A 171 -7.24 -12.18 14.61
CA CYS A 171 -6.73 -12.73 15.87
C CYS A 171 -7.82 -12.94 16.94
N GLY A 172 -9.09 -12.63 16.66
CA GLY A 172 -10.19 -12.75 17.62
C GLY A 172 -10.13 -11.78 18.80
N ILE A 173 -9.30 -10.73 18.70
CA ILE A 173 -9.12 -9.72 19.75
C ILE A 173 -10.32 -8.78 19.79
N ILE A 174 -10.83 -8.42 18.61
CA ILE A 174 -12.15 -7.81 18.45
C ILE A 174 -13.12 -8.86 17.93
N LYS A 175 -14.33 -8.89 18.48
CA LYS A 175 -15.28 -9.99 18.26
C LYS A 175 -16.27 -9.78 17.12
N GLN A 176 -16.50 -8.54 16.67
CA GLN A 176 -17.54 -8.26 15.68
C GLN A 176 -17.30 -7.01 14.82
N TRP A 177 -17.59 -7.14 13.53
CA TRP A 177 -18.24 -6.08 12.75
C TRP A 177 -19.57 -5.78 13.43
N ASN A 178 -19.83 -4.53 13.80
CA ASN A 178 -21.04 -4.14 14.49
C ASN A 178 -22.06 -3.60 13.47
N PRO A 179 -23.06 -4.38 13.03
CA PRO A 179 -24.06 -3.92 12.07
C PRO A 179 -25.06 -2.90 12.66
N LYS A 180 -24.97 -2.58 13.97
CA LYS A 180 -25.99 -1.77 14.66
C LYS A 180 -25.87 -0.25 14.49
N ALA A 181 -24.88 0.28 13.78
CA ALA A 181 -24.79 1.72 13.54
C ALA A 181 -25.67 2.25 12.39
N VAL A 182 -26.38 1.39 11.63
CA VAL A 182 -27.11 1.83 10.41
C VAL A 182 -28.63 1.88 10.58
N HIS A 183 -29.19 1.43 11.71
CA HIS A 183 -30.65 1.44 11.88
C HIS A 183 -31.25 2.81 12.26
N GLU A 184 -30.44 3.84 12.53
CA GLU A 184 -30.94 5.18 12.91
C GLU A 184 -30.65 6.29 11.88
N GLU A 185 -29.86 6.06 10.82
CA GLU A 185 -29.56 7.10 9.81
C GLU A 185 -30.24 6.88 8.44
N MET A 186 -31.14 5.88 8.32
CA MET A 186 -31.93 5.63 7.11
C MET A 186 -33.46 5.69 7.34
N GLN A 187 -33.91 6.51 8.30
CA GLN A 187 -35.30 6.98 8.38
C GLN A 187 -35.39 8.44 7.93
#